data_AF-A0A1B1ZV67-F1
#
_entry.id   AF-A0A1B1ZV67-F1
#
_cell.length_a   1.000
_cell.length_b   1.000
_cell.length_c   1.000
_cell.angle_alpha   90.00
_cell.angle_beta   90.00
_cell.angle_gamma   90.00
#
_symmetry.space_group_name_H-M   'P 1'
#
loop_
_entity.id
_entity.type
_entity.pdbx_description
1 polymer ?
#
loop_
_entity_poly.entity_id
_entity_poly.type
_entity_poly.pdbx_seq_one_letter_code
_entity_poly.pdbx_strand_id
1 'polypeptide(L)'
;MLSWLAVAFLTVWIGVVVFSIATGGERGAPDRAALLGQATAALQDGDGARLHELLLDAPDTGFSDDYASRLRAAGRPEPVPAGPDAVEFRSGQVRTVLSVTEEGGRWYLSLLPPGE
;
A
#
# COMPACT_ATOMS: atom_id res chain seq x y z
N MET A 1 20.45 -28.83 -29.17
CA MET A 1 19.50 -27.71 -29.34
C MET A 1 18.57 -27.54 -28.13
N LEU A 2 17.94 -28.60 -27.62
CA LEU A 2 17.03 -28.53 -26.46
C LEU A 2 17.68 -27.93 -25.20
N SER A 3 18.93 -28.31 -24.90
CA SER A 3 19.66 -27.79 -23.72
C SER A 3 19.98 -26.30 -23.80
N TRP A 4 20.20 -25.77 -25.01
CA TRP A 4 20.47 -24.33 -25.20
C TRP A 4 19.21 -23.49 -24.97
N LEU A 5 18.06 -23.98 -25.46
CA LEU A 5 16.76 -23.33 -25.23
C LEU A 5 16.37 -23.35 -23.75
N ALA A 6 16.65 -24.44 -23.04
CA ALA A 6 16.40 -24.53 -21.60
C ALA A 6 17.24 -23.53 -20.80
N VAL A 7 18.52 -23.36 -21.15
CA VAL A 7 19.40 -22.38 -20.50
C VAL A 7 18.91 -20.96 -20.78
N ALA A 8 18.59 -20.63 -22.04
CA ALA A 8 18.10 -19.29 -22.39
C ALA A 8 16.78 -18.94 -21.68
N PHE A 9 15.84 -19.90 -21.61
CA PHE A 9 14.59 -19.72 -20.87
C PHE A 9 14.84 -19.48 -19.38
N LEU A 10 15.71 -20.27 -18.76
CA LEU A 10 16.05 -20.11 -17.35
C LEU A 10 16.70 -18.74 -17.07
N THR A 11 17.60 -18.28 -17.93
CA THR A 11 18.25 -16.97 -17.76
C THR A 11 17.25 -15.82 -17.91
N VAL A 12 16.32 -15.89 -18.87
CA VAL A 12 15.25 -14.90 -19.02
C VAL A 12 14.32 -14.94 -17.81
N TRP A 13 13.92 -16.12 -17.34
CA TRP A 13 13.04 -16.27 -16.19
C TRP A 13 13.69 -15.72 -14.91
N ILE A 14 14.95 -16.04 -14.64
CA ILE A 14 15.71 -15.46 -13.52
C ILE A 14 15.80 -13.94 -13.67
N GLY A 15 16.08 -13.44 -14.88
CA GLY A 15 16.12 -12.00 -15.15
C GLY A 15 14.79 -11.31 -14.84
N VAL A 16 13.68 -11.91 -15.26
CA VAL A 16 12.32 -11.42 -14.97
C VAL A 16 12.02 -11.47 -13.47
N VAL A 17 12.33 -12.58 -12.78
CA VAL A 17 12.09 -12.71 -11.34
C VAL A 17 12.94 -11.73 -10.53
N VAL A 18 14.23 -11.61 -10.84
CA VAL A 18 15.13 -10.66 -10.17
C VAL A 18 14.70 -9.22 -10.43
N PHE A 19 14.30 -8.91 -11.66
CA PHE A 19 13.73 -7.60 -11.99
C PHE A 19 12.44 -7.36 -11.21
N SER A 20 11.51 -8.33 -11.17
CA SER A 20 10.27 -8.22 -10.40
C SER A 20 10.47 -8.07 -8.89
N ILE A 21 11.48 -8.73 -8.32
CA ILE A 21 11.84 -8.56 -6.90
C ILE A 21 12.49 -7.18 -6.67
N ALA A 22 13.36 -6.73 -7.57
CA ALA A 22 14.01 -5.43 -7.45
C ALA A 22 13.07 -4.24 -7.72
N THR A 23 12.04 -4.44 -8.56
CA THR A 23 10.99 -3.44 -8.83
C THR A 23 9.76 -3.62 -7.94
N GLY A 24 9.67 -4.71 -7.19
CA GLY A 24 8.78 -4.86 -6.06
C GLY A 24 9.27 -3.90 -4.99
N GLY A 25 8.87 -2.63 -5.11
CA GLY A 25 9.34 -1.56 -4.24
C GLY A 25 9.19 -1.96 -2.78
N GLU A 26 10.16 -1.58 -1.96
CA GLU A 26 10.05 -1.70 -0.51
C GLU A 26 8.68 -1.16 -0.08
N ARG A 27 7.90 -1.98 0.63
CA ARG A 27 6.59 -1.59 1.15
C ARG A 27 6.69 -0.31 1.98
N GLY A 28 5.55 0.37 2.11
CA GLY A 28 5.46 1.66 2.76
C GLY A 28 6.07 2.79 1.93
N ALA A 29 5.98 4.00 2.46
CA ALA A 29 6.45 5.22 1.81
C ALA A 29 7.79 5.69 2.40
N PRO A 30 8.58 6.47 1.64
CA PRO A 30 9.86 7.00 2.12
C PRO A 30 9.71 8.06 3.21
N ASP A 31 8.56 8.74 3.27
CA ASP A 31 8.25 9.76 4.26
C ASP A 31 6.73 9.88 4.47
N ARG A 32 6.33 10.58 5.54
CA ARG A 32 4.92 10.77 5.91
C ARG A 32 4.10 11.51 4.84
N ALA A 33 4.68 12.47 4.13
CA ALA A 33 3.95 13.21 3.10
C ALA A 33 3.69 12.33 1.88
N ALA A 34 4.68 11.53 1.47
CA ALA A 34 4.57 10.53 0.43
C ALA A 34 3.53 9.46 0.80
N LEU A 35 3.51 8.98 2.06
CA LEU A 35 2.50 8.03 2.54
C LEU A 35 1.09 8.57 2.31
N LEU A 36 0.83 9.78 2.79
CA LEU A 36 -0.50 10.38 2.71
C LEU A 36 -0.90 10.67 1.27
N GLY A 37 0.02 11.16 0.43
CA GLY A 37 -0.23 11.39 -0.99
C GLY A 37 -0.57 10.09 -1.74
N GLN A 38 0.23 9.04 -1.53
CA GLN A 38 0.03 7.76 -2.19
C GLN A 38 -1.22 7.03 -1.69
N ALA A 39 -1.49 7.05 -0.38
CA ALA A 39 -2.69 6.45 0.19
C ALA A 39 -3.95 7.18 -0.28
N THR A 40 -3.93 8.52 -0.33
CA THR A 40 -5.07 9.30 -0.85
C THR A 40 -5.32 9.00 -2.33
N ALA A 41 -4.27 8.91 -3.14
CA ALA A 41 -4.39 8.51 -4.54
C ALA A 41 -4.97 7.10 -4.67
N ALA A 42 -4.43 6.13 -3.93
CA ALA A 42 -4.93 4.75 -3.93
C ALA A 42 -6.42 4.67 -3.53
N LEU A 43 -6.83 5.40 -2.50
CA LEU A 43 -8.23 5.45 -2.06
C LEU A 43 -9.15 6.16 -3.06
N GLN A 44 -8.69 7.26 -3.68
CA GLN A 44 -9.47 7.96 -4.72
C GLN A 44 -9.59 7.13 -6.00
N ASP A 45 -8.56 6.36 -6.34
CA ASP A 45 -8.52 5.45 -7.48
C ASP A 45 -9.18 4.09 -7.17
N GLY A 46 -9.47 3.79 -5.91
CA GLY A 46 -9.98 2.48 -5.51
C GLY A 46 -8.96 1.35 -5.74
N ASP A 47 -7.68 1.69 -5.77
CA ASP A 47 -6.55 0.80 -6.02
C ASP A 47 -6.12 0.13 -4.71
N GLY A 48 -6.78 -0.99 -4.39
CA GLY A 48 -6.49 -1.73 -3.15
C GLY A 48 -5.14 -2.43 -3.16
N ALA A 49 -4.61 -2.81 -4.33
CA ALA A 49 -3.25 -3.33 -4.44
C ALA A 49 -2.22 -2.30 -3.98
N ARG A 50 -2.32 -1.06 -4.47
CA ARG A 50 -1.46 0.03 -4.02
C ARG A 50 -1.68 0.40 -2.56
N LEU A 51 -2.92 0.33 -2.07
CA LEU A 51 -3.21 0.55 -0.65
C LEU A 51 -2.61 -0.55 0.22
N HIS A 52 -2.61 -1.81 -0.21
CA HIS A 52 -2.03 -2.93 0.52
C HIS A 52 -0.54 -2.72 0.78
N GLU A 53 0.20 -2.20 -0.19
CA GLU A 53 1.63 -1.89 -0.02
C GLU A 53 1.89 -0.81 1.04
N LEU A 54 0.90 0.03 1.35
CA LEU A 54 1.00 1.13 2.33
C LEU A 54 0.44 0.77 3.71
N LEU A 55 -0.27 -0.35 3.84
CA LEU A 55 -0.78 -0.85 5.11
C LEU A 55 0.22 -1.83 5.73
N LEU A 56 0.56 -1.60 7.00
CA LEU A 56 1.50 -2.45 7.73
C LEU A 56 0.87 -3.82 8.08
N ASP A 57 -0.41 -3.76 8.46
CA ASP A 57 -1.16 -4.82 9.12
C ASP A 57 -2.42 -5.23 8.34
N ALA A 58 -2.44 -4.94 7.03
CA ALA A 58 -3.50 -5.43 6.15
C ALA A 58 -3.50 -6.97 6.14
N PRO A 59 -4.63 -7.63 6.44
CA PRO A 59 -4.71 -9.10 6.48
C PRO A 59 -4.34 -9.76 5.15
N ASP A 60 -4.85 -9.18 4.04
CA ASP A 60 -4.62 -9.62 2.66
C ASP A 60 -4.95 -8.48 1.68
N THR A 61 -4.73 -8.72 0.39
CA THR A 61 -5.05 -7.75 -0.68
C THR A 61 -6.56 -7.58 -0.90
N GLY A 62 -7.35 -8.63 -0.64
CA GLY A 62 -8.81 -8.58 -0.77
C GLY A 62 -9.43 -7.61 0.22
N PHE A 63 -8.92 -7.55 1.45
CA PHE A 63 -9.29 -6.54 2.45
C PHE A 63 -9.03 -5.12 1.92
N SER A 64 -7.83 -4.87 1.37
CA SER A 64 -7.46 -3.54 0.87
C SER A 64 -8.31 -3.10 -0.32
N ASP A 65 -8.65 -4.03 -1.23
CA ASP A 65 -9.57 -3.80 -2.35
C ASP A 65 -10.97 -3.43 -1.84
N ASP A 66 -11.52 -4.24 -0.93
CA ASP A 66 -12.84 -3.99 -0.34
C ASP A 66 -12.88 -2.65 0.42
N TYR A 67 -11.82 -2.35 1.17
CA TYR A 67 -11.70 -1.12 1.96
C TYR A 67 -11.63 0.12 1.06
N ALA A 68 -10.75 0.11 0.05
CA ALA A 68 -10.61 1.21 -0.91
C ALA A 68 -11.90 1.42 -1.71
N SER A 69 -12.51 0.33 -2.19
CA SER A 69 -13.78 0.36 -2.93
C SER A 69 -14.91 0.97 -2.11
N ARG A 70 -15.06 0.57 -0.83
CA ARG A 70 -16.10 1.12 0.06
C ARG A 70 -15.89 2.59 0.39
N LEU A 71 -14.65 3.00 0.67
CA LEU A 71 -14.33 4.42 0.90
C LEU A 71 -14.59 5.27 -0.35
N ARG A 72 -14.23 4.79 -1.54
CA ARG A 72 -14.53 5.46 -2.81
C ARG A 72 -16.02 5.51 -3.10
N ALA A 73 -16.76 4.44 -2.82
CA ALA A 73 -18.22 4.41 -3.00
C ALA A 73 -18.93 5.41 -2.08
N ALA A 74 -18.37 5.69 -0.89
CA ALA A 74 -18.92 6.66 0.05
C ALA A 74 -18.74 8.13 -0.37
N GLY A 75 -17.80 8.43 -1.29
CA GLY A 75 -17.49 9.79 -1.72
C GLY A 75 -16.07 9.95 -2.23
N ARG A 76 -15.49 11.14 -2.10
CA ARG A 76 -14.08 11.40 -2.42
C ARG A 76 -13.25 11.33 -1.13
N PRO A 77 -12.36 10.33 -0.98
CA PRO A 77 -11.50 10.23 0.20
C PRO A 77 -10.52 11.39 0.30
N GLU A 78 -10.48 12.03 1.46
CA GLU A 78 -9.57 13.12 1.80
C GLU A 78 -8.92 12.88 3.17
N PRO A 79 -7.59 13.03 3.30
CA PRO A 79 -6.90 12.89 4.56
C PRO A 79 -7.04 14.17 5.41
N VAL A 80 -7.31 14.01 6.69
CA VAL A 80 -7.33 15.08 7.69
C VAL A 80 -6.43 14.70 8.85
N PRO A 81 -5.49 15.56 9.28
CA PRO A 81 -4.67 15.30 10.45
C PRO A 81 -5.55 15.08 11.69
N ALA A 82 -5.38 13.93 12.36
CA ALA A 82 -6.10 13.57 13.58
C ALA A 82 -5.18 13.53 14.83
N GLY A 83 -3.87 13.76 14.63
CA GLY A 83 -2.86 13.75 15.68
C GLY A 83 -1.44 13.68 15.08
N PRO A 84 -0.40 13.58 15.92
CA PRO A 84 0.97 13.37 15.45
C PRO A 84 1.10 12.06 14.66
N ASP A 85 0.48 10.99 15.15
CA ASP A 85 0.65 9.63 14.61
C ASP A 85 -0.68 9.04 14.11
N ALA A 86 -1.61 9.90 13.69
CA ALA A 86 -2.91 9.50 13.21
C ALA A 86 -3.42 10.40 12.07
N VAL A 87 -4.09 9.77 11.10
CA VAL A 87 -4.79 10.43 10.01
C VAL A 87 -6.23 9.94 9.95
N GLU A 88 -7.16 10.87 9.79
CA GLU A 88 -8.56 10.56 9.51
C GLU A 88 -8.80 10.64 8.00
N PHE A 89 -9.26 9.55 7.39
CA PHE A 89 -9.78 9.55 6.04
C PHE A 89 -11.27 9.85 6.05
N ARG A 90 -11.65 10.94 5.38
CA ARG A 90 -13.02 11.40 5.25
C ARG A 90 -13.52 11.11 3.85
N SER A 91 -14.62 10.38 3.71
CA SER A 91 -15.27 10.15 2.42
C SER A 91 -16.79 10.16 2.56
N GLY A 92 -17.43 11.25 2.12
CA GLY A 92 -18.86 11.46 2.34
C GLY A 92 -19.23 11.44 3.83
N GLN A 93 -20.04 10.46 4.24
CA GLN A 93 -20.43 10.24 5.64
C GLN A 93 -19.48 9.28 6.39
N VAL A 94 -18.56 8.61 5.69
CA VAL A 94 -17.59 7.70 6.30
C VAL A 94 -16.41 8.49 6.85
N ARG A 95 -15.98 8.12 8.06
CA ARG A 95 -14.84 8.66 8.79
C ARG A 95 -14.08 7.48 9.38
N THR A 96 -12.83 7.30 8.98
CA THR A 96 -11.95 6.27 9.54
C THR A 96 -10.64 6.89 9.98
N VAL A 97 -10.21 6.58 11.19
CA VAL A 97 -8.90 7.00 11.70
C VAL A 97 -7.94 5.83 11.59
N LEU A 98 -6.79 6.07 10.97
CA LEU A 98 -5.69 5.13 10.85
C LEU A 98 -4.46 5.71 11.54
N SER A 99 -3.70 4.84 12.19
CA SER A 99 -2.41 5.21 12.76
C SER A 99 -1.37 5.35 11.66
N VAL A 100 -0.38 6.20 11.90
CA VAL A 100 0.76 6.41 11.02
C VAL A 100 2.01 5.95 11.77
N THR A 101 2.70 4.95 11.23
CA THR A 101 3.81 4.29 11.91
C THR A 101 5.03 4.21 11.00
N GLU A 102 6.21 4.40 11.57
CA GLU A 102 7.49 4.17 10.91
C GLU A 102 8.05 2.81 11.32
N GLU A 103 8.36 1.94 10.34
CA GLU A 103 9.01 0.65 10.55
C GLU A 103 10.13 0.46 9.52
N GLY A 104 11.34 0.18 9.99
CA GLY A 104 12.50 -0.03 9.11
C GLY A 104 12.87 1.17 8.23
N GLY A 105 12.58 2.39 8.66
CA GLY A 105 12.80 3.62 7.86
C GLY A 105 11.76 3.87 6.78
N ARG A 106 10.63 3.14 6.82
CA ARG A 106 9.50 3.27 5.90
C ARG A 106 8.23 3.61 6.68
N TRP A 107 7.36 4.38 6.06
CA TRP A 107 6.12 4.87 6.67
C TRP A 107 4.92 4.09 6.19
N TYR A 108 4.04 3.73 7.11
CA TYR A 108 2.86 2.91 6.88
C TYR A 108 1.61 3.51 7.54
N LEU A 109 0.47 3.13 7.00
CA LEU A 109 -0.80 3.19 7.70
C LEU A 109 -1.00 1.91 8.51
N SER A 110 -1.54 2.04 9.71
CA SER A 110 -1.88 0.91 10.58
C SER A 110 -3.37 0.93 10.93
N LEU A 111 -4.03 -0.22 10.81
CA LEU A 111 -5.41 -0.47 11.24
C LEU A 111 -5.47 -0.70 12.76
N LEU A 112 -4.38 -1.21 13.33
CA LEU A 112 -4.19 -1.43 14.74
C LEU A 112 -3.67 -0.16 15.43
N PRO A 113 -4.01 0.03 16.72
CA PRO A 113 -3.41 1.09 17.52
C PRO A 113 -1.88 0.88 17.61
N PRO A 114 -1.10 1.96 17.77
CA PRO A 114 0.35 1.85 17.92
C PRO A 114 0.68 0.96 19.14
N GLY A 115 1.59 0.01 18.95
CA GLY A 115 2.12 -0.79 20.05
C GLY A 115 2.94 0.09 21.01
N GLU A 116 2.79 -0.14 22.31
CA GLU A 116 3.61 0.49 23.36
C GLU A 116 5.07 -0.02 23.35
#